data_AF-T1GWF9-F1
#
_entry.id   AF-T1GWF9-F1
#
_cell.length_a   1.000
_cell.length_b   1.000
_cell.length_c   1.000
_cell.angle_alpha   90.00
_cell.angle_beta   90.00
_cell.angle_gamma   90.00
#
_symmetry.space_group_name_H-M   'P 1'
#
loop_
_entity.id
_entity.type
_entity.pdbx_description
1 polymer ?
#
loop_
_entity_poly.entity_id
_entity_poly.type
_entity_poly.pdbx_seq_one_letter_code
_entity_poly.pdbx_strand_id
1 'polypeptide(L)'
;MLTKVKFVTDKTKQHFECCNDQFYTDPVIDAVSAVYIKCKEKFGEDKSTCFHTCVFKDIGFYSDNGLDTDIMRKMLGSANMAGEDGDWKKTNINKWMDICFKGIPGGIECSQEIVDIDNCFWHHMFTNCPSYNPDKC
;
A
#
# COMPACT_ATOMS: atom_id res chain seq x y z
N MET A 1 -28.90 -13.64 -13.83
CA MET A 1 -28.95 -12.51 -12.87
C MET A 1 -27.55 -12.38 -12.27
N LEU A 2 -26.81 -11.32 -12.60
CA LEU A 2 -25.47 -11.11 -12.06
C LEU A 2 -25.62 -10.36 -10.73
N THR A 3 -25.27 -11.04 -9.64
CA THR A 3 -25.25 -10.47 -8.31
C THR A 3 -24.20 -9.36 -8.27
N LYS A 4 -24.65 -8.10 -8.21
CA LYS A 4 -23.76 -6.95 -7.95
C LYS A 4 -23.16 -7.13 -6.56
N VAL A 5 -21.88 -7.50 -6.51
CA VAL A 5 -21.09 -7.40 -5.28
C VAL A 5 -20.99 -5.92 -4.94
N LYS A 6 -21.75 -5.49 -3.94
CA LYS A 6 -21.78 -4.12 -3.46
C LYS A 6 -20.66 -4.00 -2.44
N PHE A 7 -19.48 -3.56 -2.88
CA PHE A 7 -18.39 -3.24 -1.97
C PHE A 7 -18.84 -2.08 -1.07
N VAL A 8 -19.04 -2.39 0.21
CA VAL A 8 -19.24 -1.40 1.26
C VAL A 8 -17.86 -0.89 1.61
N THR A 9 -17.45 0.25 1.07
CA THR A 9 -16.49 1.13 1.76
C THR A 9 -16.45 2.50 1.07
N ASP A 10 -16.54 3.58 1.85
CA ASP A 10 -16.08 4.93 1.48
C ASP A 10 -14.54 4.99 1.33
N LYS A 11 -13.92 3.97 0.72
CA LYS A 11 -12.48 3.93 0.42
C LYS A 11 -12.24 4.54 -0.96
N THR A 12 -11.09 5.18 -1.13
CA THR A 12 -10.69 5.97 -2.31
C THR A 12 -10.96 5.23 -3.62
N LYS A 13 -12.03 5.64 -4.32
CA LYS A 13 -12.51 5.08 -5.59
C LYS A 13 -11.44 5.03 -6.70
N GLN A 14 -10.41 5.88 -6.61
CA GLN A 14 -9.41 6.06 -7.65
C GLN A 14 -8.58 4.79 -7.94
N HIS A 15 -8.24 4.01 -6.90
CA HIS A 15 -7.43 2.80 -7.09
C HIS A 15 -8.18 1.64 -7.75
N PHE A 16 -9.50 1.53 -7.50
CA PHE A 16 -10.35 0.51 -8.14
C PHE A 16 -10.63 0.81 -9.61
N GLU A 17 -10.59 2.09 -9.99
CA GLU A 17 -10.73 2.50 -11.39
C GLU A 17 -9.45 2.21 -12.19
N CYS A 18 -8.29 2.30 -11.55
CA CYS A 18 -6.98 1.88 -12.05
C CYS A 18 -6.82 0.38 -12.23
N CYS A 19 -7.26 -0.40 -11.24
CA CYS A 19 -7.16 -1.84 -11.20
C CYS A 19 -8.42 -2.39 -10.53
N ASN A 20 -9.21 -3.16 -11.29
CA ASN A 20 -10.42 -3.80 -10.78
C ASN A 20 -10.09 -5.15 -10.11
N ASP A 21 -9.15 -5.12 -9.16
CA ASP A 21 -8.81 -6.25 -8.31
C ASP A 21 -8.49 -5.73 -6.90
N GLN A 22 -8.87 -6.51 -5.89
CA GLN A 22 -8.56 -6.18 -4.51
C GLN A 22 -7.16 -6.70 -4.18
N PHE A 23 -6.28 -5.85 -3.67
CA PHE A 23 -4.91 -6.26 -3.37
C PHE A 23 -4.79 -7.00 -2.04
N TYR A 24 -5.29 -6.42 -0.96
CA TYR A 24 -5.15 -6.96 0.39
C TYR A 24 -6.47 -7.51 0.93
N THR A 25 -6.39 -8.42 1.90
CA THR A 25 -7.57 -8.90 2.62
C THR A 25 -8.24 -7.79 3.44
N ASP A 26 -9.55 -7.88 3.67
CA ASP A 26 -10.31 -6.86 4.41
C ASP A 26 -9.70 -6.49 5.78
N PRO A 27 -9.21 -7.44 6.61
CA PRO A 27 -8.59 -7.10 7.89
C PRO A 27 -7.38 -6.16 7.76
N VAL A 28 -6.57 -6.34 6.72
CA VAL A 28 -5.39 -5.49 6.46
C VAL A 28 -5.85 -4.10 6.01
N ILE A 29 -6.83 -4.05 5.11
CA ILE A 29 -7.36 -2.77 4.63
C ILE A 29 -7.97 -1.98 5.79
N ASP A 30 -8.73 -2.64 6.67
CA ASP A 30 -9.37 -1.99 7.82
C ASP A 30 -8.34 -1.49 8.84
N ALA A 31 -7.31 -2.28 9.13
CA ALA A 31 -6.21 -1.87 10.01
C ALA A 31 -5.48 -0.63 9.49
N VAL A 32 -5.17 -0.59 8.18
CA VAL A 32 -4.45 0.53 7.56
C VAL A 32 -5.33 1.77 7.38
N SER A 33 -6.65 1.60 7.20
CA SER A 33 -7.57 2.72 6.96
C SER A 33 -7.64 3.69 8.14
N ALA A 34 -7.61 3.18 9.38
CA ALA A 34 -7.61 4.03 10.57
C ALA A 34 -6.35 4.91 10.64
N VAL A 35 -5.18 4.34 10.29
CA VAL A 35 -3.92 5.09 10.22
C VAL A 35 -3.97 6.13 9.10
N TYR A 36 -4.48 5.75 7.93
CA TYR A 36 -4.60 6.66 6.79
C TYR A 36 -5.47 7.87 7.10
N ILE A 37 -6.62 7.66 7.76
CA ILE A 37 -7.52 8.73 8.22
C ILE A 37 -6.79 9.66 9.19
N LYS A 38 -6.15 9.10 10.23
CA LYS A 38 -5.40 9.86 11.22
C LYS A 38 -4.31 10.73 10.59
N CYS A 39 -3.52 10.18 9.67
CA CYS A 39 -2.47 10.93 8.99
C CYS A 39 -3.03 11.98 8.02
N LYS A 40 -4.17 11.69 7.37
CA LYS A 40 -4.85 12.64 6.50
C LYS A 40 -5.43 13.82 7.27
N GLU A 41 -6.01 13.59 8.44
CA GLU A 41 -6.46 14.66 9.35
C GLU A 41 -5.31 15.56 9.81
N LYS A 42 -4.12 14.98 10.03
CA LYS A 42 -2.94 15.73 10.49
C LYS A 42 -2.30 16.58 9.38
N PHE A 43 -2.20 16.06 8.16
CA PHE A 43 -1.42 16.69 7.08
C PHE A 43 -2.26 17.24 5.92
N GLY A 44 -3.56 16.96 5.89
CA GLY A 44 -4.53 17.48 4.92
C GLY A 44 -4.45 16.85 3.52
N GLU A 45 -3.24 16.59 3.00
CA GLU A 45 -3.03 16.13 1.63
C GLU A 45 -2.26 14.81 1.58
N ASP A 46 -2.78 13.87 0.77
CA ASP A 46 -2.17 12.58 0.48
C ASP A 46 -0.89 12.69 -0.36
N LYS A 47 -0.67 13.83 -1.03
CA LYS A 47 0.56 14.13 -1.78
C LYS A 47 1.73 14.61 -0.92
N SER A 48 1.51 14.85 0.37
CA SER A 48 2.54 15.37 1.27
C SER A 48 3.57 14.30 1.64
N THR A 49 4.86 14.59 1.57
CA THR A 49 5.92 13.68 2.04
C THR A 49 5.78 13.33 3.53
N CYS A 50 5.30 14.27 4.33
CA CYS A 50 5.02 14.07 5.75
C CYS A 50 3.83 13.13 5.97
N PHE A 51 2.85 13.13 5.05
CA PHE A 51 1.71 12.21 5.11
C PHE A 51 2.18 10.75 4.97
N HIS A 52 2.97 10.43 3.94
CA HIS A 52 3.48 9.05 3.76
C HIS A 52 4.40 8.63 4.92
N THR A 53 5.26 9.54 5.39
CA THR A 53 6.11 9.26 6.55
C THR A 53 5.29 9.00 7.81
N CYS A 54 4.19 9.73 8.03
CA CYS A 54 3.25 9.49 9.12
C CYS A 54 2.65 8.08 9.04
N VAL A 55 2.17 7.68 7.86
CA VAL A 55 1.56 6.35 7.67
C VAL A 55 2.57 5.25 7.98
N PHE A 56 3.80 5.37 7.46
CA PHE A 56 4.86 4.39 7.71
C PHE A 56 5.27 4.33 9.19
N LYS A 57 5.34 5.48 9.89
CA LYS A 57 5.63 5.50 11.34
C LYS A 57 4.52 4.87 12.17
N ASP A 58 3.27 5.23 11.89
CA ASP A 58 2.12 4.78 12.67
C ASP A 58 1.82 3.28 12.48
N ILE A 59 2.10 2.72 11.29
CA ILE A 59 2.03 1.27 11.05
C ILE A 59 3.23 0.53 11.67
N GLY A 60 4.32 1.25 11.98
CA GLY A 60 5.56 0.67 12.52
C GLY A 60 6.55 0.19 11.46
N PHE A 61 6.38 0.62 10.20
CA PHE A 61 7.35 0.35 9.13
C PHE A 61 8.58 1.25 9.18
N TYR A 62 8.49 2.42 9.83
CA TYR A 62 9.59 3.38 9.87
C TYR A 62 9.77 3.96 11.26
N SER A 63 11.03 4.09 11.69
CA SER A 63 11.40 4.60 13.01
C SER A 63 12.71 5.40 12.97
N ASP A 64 13.25 5.74 14.13
CA ASP A 64 14.58 6.34 14.26
C ASP A 64 15.70 5.42 13.77
N ASN A 65 15.45 4.10 13.70
CA ASN A 65 16.39 3.11 13.17
C ASN A 65 16.26 2.90 11.64
N GLY A 66 15.34 3.60 10.98
CA GLY A 66 15.08 3.45 9.56
C GLY A 66 13.87 2.58 9.27
N LEU A 67 13.83 2.06 8.05
CA LEU A 67 12.76 1.22 7.55
C LEU A 67 12.89 -0.21 8.07
N ASP A 68 11.84 -0.73 8.68
CA ASP A 68 11.73 -2.12 9.12
C ASP A 68 11.11 -2.98 8.00
N THR A 69 11.99 -3.47 7.14
CA THR A 69 11.57 -4.32 6.01
C THR A 69 10.98 -5.66 6.45
N ASP A 70 11.30 -6.13 7.65
CA ASP A 70 10.78 -7.41 8.16
C ASP A 70 9.32 -7.29 8.58
N ILE A 71 8.96 -6.20 9.27
CA ILE A 71 7.56 -5.88 9.59
C ILE A 71 6.77 -5.65 8.29
N MET A 72 7.35 -4.93 7.33
CA MET A 72 6.70 -4.74 6.03
C MET A 72 6.42 -6.09 5.34
N ARG A 73 7.37 -7.05 5.33
CA ARG A 73 7.14 -8.40 4.75
C ARG A 73 6.06 -9.18 5.48
N LYS A 74 6.01 -9.07 6.80
CA LYS A 74 4.96 -9.73 7.59
C LYS A 74 3.57 -9.17 7.32
N MET A 75 3.44 -7.86 7.05
CA MET A 75 2.14 -7.21 6.82
C MET A 75 1.73 -7.15 5.35
N LEU A 76 2.66 -6.81 4.46
CA LEU A 76 2.41 -6.60 3.03
C LEU A 76 2.68 -7.84 2.19
N GLY A 77 3.24 -8.91 2.77
CA GLY A 77 3.58 -10.14 2.05
C GLY A 77 2.38 -10.96 1.58
N SER A 78 2.68 -12.04 0.87
CA SER A 78 1.69 -12.90 0.18
C SER A 78 0.58 -13.44 1.08
N ALA A 79 0.86 -13.69 2.36
CA ALA A 79 -0.12 -14.20 3.32
C ALA A 79 -1.31 -13.25 3.55
N ASN A 80 -1.12 -11.95 3.31
CA ASN A 80 -2.10 -10.90 3.59
C ASN A 80 -2.77 -10.35 2.33
N MET A 81 -2.30 -10.80 1.16
CA MET A 81 -2.89 -10.46 -0.14
C MET A 81 -4.19 -11.24 -0.35
N ALA A 82 -5.16 -10.61 -1.00
CA ALA A 82 -6.41 -11.26 -1.39
C ALA A 82 -6.17 -12.30 -2.50
N GLY A 83 -7.20 -13.10 -2.83
CA GLY A 83 -7.14 -14.11 -3.89
C GLY A 83 -6.68 -15.50 -3.41
N GLU A 84 -6.68 -16.45 -4.35
CA GLU A 84 -6.31 -17.85 -4.12
C GLU A 84 -4.79 -18.08 -4.16
N ASP A 85 -4.35 -19.28 -3.80
CA ASP A 85 -2.94 -19.66 -3.94
C ASP A 85 -2.57 -19.69 -5.44
N GLY A 86 -1.47 -19.00 -5.79
CA GLY A 86 -1.05 -18.81 -7.19
C GLY A 86 -1.58 -17.54 -7.85
N ASP A 87 -2.38 -16.72 -7.15
CA ASP A 87 -2.79 -15.40 -7.65
C ASP A 87 -1.57 -14.52 -8.02
N TRP A 88 -1.71 -13.69 -9.05
CA TRP A 88 -0.62 -12.91 -9.64
C TRP A 88 0.06 -12.01 -8.60
N LYS A 89 -0.70 -11.39 -7.68
CA LYS A 89 -0.14 -10.55 -6.63
C LYS A 89 0.58 -11.37 -5.56
N LYS A 90 0.03 -12.51 -5.13
CA LYS A 90 0.69 -13.40 -4.15
C LYS A 90 2.00 -13.98 -4.65
N THR A 91 2.06 -14.28 -5.95
CA THR A 91 3.25 -14.88 -6.58
C THR A 91 4.39 -13.87 -6.75
N ASN A 92 4.06 -12.59 -6.92
CA ASN A 92 5.05 -11.56 -7.27
C ASN A 92 5.35 -10.56 -6.14
N ILE A 93 4.54 -10.50 -5.09
CA ILE A 93 4.67 -9.48 -4.03
C ILE A 93 6.06 -9.42 -3.40
N ASN A 94 6.62 -10.56 -2.99
CA ASN A 94 7.94 -10.58 -2.35
C ASN A 94 9.03 -10.05 -3.29
N LYS A 95 8.92 -10.33 -4.60
CA LYS A 95 9.84 -9.81 -5.60
C LYS A 95 9.73 -8.29 -5.72
N TRP A 96 8.51 -7.72 -5.71
CA TRP A 96 8.33 -6.27 -5.76
C TRP A 96 8.84 -5.59 -4.48
N MET A 97 8.63 -6.22 -3.33
CA MET A 97 9.21 -5.77 -2.07
C MET A 97 10.74 -5.77 -2.11
N ASP A 98 11.37 -6.80 -2.68
CA ASP A 98 12.84 -6.85 -2.85
C ASP A 98 13.37 -5.75 -3.77
N ILE A 99 12.60 -5.37 -4.79
CA ILE A 99 12.97 -4.28 -5.72
C ILE A 99 12.87 -2.92 -5.04
N CYS A 100 11.79 -2.68 -4.30
CA CYS A 100 11.46 -1.36 -3.79
C CYS A 100 12.02 -1.07 -2.40
N PHE A 101 12.06 -2.07 -1.51
CA PHE A 101 12.35 -1.85 -0.10
C PHE A 101 13.85 -1.96 0.15
N LYS A 102 14.49 -0.81 0.07
CA LYS A 102 15.91 -0.60 0.40
C LYS A 102 16.06 -0.02 1.80
N GLY A 103 17.22 -0.24 2.41
CA GLY A 103 17.57 0.41 3.67
C GLY A 103 17.61 1.94 3.49
N ILE A 104 16.87 2.66 4.32
CA ILE A 104 16.85 4.13 4.36
C ILE A 104 17.12 4.62 5.78
N PRO A 105 17.78 5.79 5.95
CA PRO A 105 18.07 6.35 7.26
C PRO A 105 16.78 6.68 8.03
N GLY A 106 16.81 6.47 9.34
CA GLY A 106 15.69 6.73 10.25
C GLY A 106 15.55 8.17 10.71
N GLY A 107 14.45 8.45 11.40
CA GLY A 107 14.26 9.70 12.16
C GLY A 107 13.84 10.92 11.34
N ILE A 108 13.67 10.79 10.02
CA ILE A 108 13.27 11.91 9.16
C ILE A 108 11.74 12.07 9.24
N GLU A 109 11.22 13.27 9.45
CA GLU A 109 9.76 13.49 9.63
C GLU A 109 8.98 13.52 8.32
N CYS A 110 9.62 13.97 7.23
CA CYS A 110 9.02 14.09 5.91
C CYS A 110 9.99 13.54 4.86
N SER A 111 10.28 12.24 4.94
CA SER A 111 11.26 11.57 4.09
C SER A 111 10.75 11.43 2.66
N GLN A 112 11.52 11.95 1.71
CA GLN A 112 11.25 11.72 0.28
C GLN A 112 11.51 10.26 -0.09
N GLU A 113 12.46 9.60 0.56
CA GLU A 113 12.78 8.19 0.33
C GLU A 113 11.61 7.27 0.68
N ILE A 114 10.80 7.61 1.71
CA ILE A 114 9.56 6.89 2.01
C ILE A 114 8.57 7.02 0.85
N VAL A 115 8.39 8.22 0.31
CA VAL A 115 7.51 8.45 -0.84
C VAL A 115 7.99 7.67 -2.07
N ASP A 116 9.30 7.67 -2.33
CA ASP A 116 9.88 6.95 -3.46
C ASP A 116 9.68 5.44 -3.33
N ILE A 117 9.80 4.90 -2.12
CA ILE A 117 9.57 3.48 -1.82
C ILE A 117 8.10 3.12 -1.99
N ASP A 118 7.19 3.91 -1.43
CA ASP A 118 5.74 3.70 -1.53
C ASP A 118 5.29 3.76 -3.00
N ASN A 119 5.76 4.76 -3.75
CA ASN A 119 5.50 4.89 -5.18
C ASN A 119 6.06 3.72 -5.98
N CYS A 120 7.29 3.28 -5.72
CA CYS A 120 7.87 2.09 -6.38
C CYS A 120 6.98 0.87 -6.17
N PHE A 121 6.56 0.63 -4.92
CA PHE A 121 5.77 -0.51 -4.54
C PHE A 121 4.40 -0.51 -5.23
N TRP A 122 3.67 0.59 -5.11
CA TRP A 122 2.35 0.74 -5.73
C TRP A 122 2.42 0.76 -7.24
N HIS A 123 3.47 1.34 -7.84
CA HIS A 123 3.69 1.27 -9.28
C HIS A 123 3.74 -0.18 -9.76
N HIS A 124 4.48 -1.06 -9.09
CA HIS A 124 4.51 -2.48 -9.43
C HIS A 124 3.14 -3.15 -9.25
N MET A 125 2.46 -2.90 -8.13
CA MET A 125 1.12 -3.45 -7.87
C MET A 125 0.12 -3.07 -8.97
N PHE A 126 0.04 -1.78 -9.33
CA PHE A 126 -0.91 -1.30 -10.32
C PHE A 126 -0.55 -1.75 -11.74
N THR A 127 0.69 -1.56 -12.18
CA THR A 127 1.08 -1.87 -13.57
C THR A 127 1.10 -3.35 -13.90
N ASN A 128 1.18 -4.23 -12.89
CA ASN A 128 1.10 -5.68 -13.08
C ASN A 128 -0.31 -6.24 -12.84
N CYS A 129 -1.27 -5.40 -12.46
CA CYS A 129 -2.66 -5.81 -12.34
C CYS A 129 -3.20 -6.23 -13.72
N PRO A 130 -3.78 -7.43 -13.87
CA PRO A 130 -4.33 -7.88 -15.15
C PRO A 130 -5.42 -6.99 -15.73
N SER A 131 -6.08 -6.19 -14.88
CA SER A 131 -7.12 -5.24 -15.27
C SER A 131 -6.64 -3.78 -15.27
N TYR A 132 -5.32 -3.55 -15.26
CA TYR A 132 -4.75 -2.21 -15.23
C TYR A 132 -5.24 -1.33 -16.39
N ASN A 133 -5.74 -0.14 -16.04
CA ASN A 133 -6.17 0.87 -17.01
C ASN A 133 -5.47 2.22 -16.72
N PRO A 134 -4.45 2.60 -17.51
CA PRO A 134 -3.70 3.83 -17.29
C PRO A 134 -4.53 5.11 -17.51
N ASP A 135 -5.62 5.07 -18.27
CA ASP A 135 -6.46 6.26 -18.51
C ASP A 135 -7.31 6.63 -17.29
N LYS A 136 -7.36 5.74 -16.29
CA LYS A 136 -8.09 5.91 -15.03
C LYS A 136 -7.16 6.09 -13.83
N CYS A 137 -5.87 6.21 -14.11
CA CYS A 137 -4.79 6.56 -13.21
C CYS A 137 -4.22 7.93 -13.62
#